data_AF-A0A956C6T2-F1
#
_entry.id   AF-A0A956C6T2-F1
#
_cell.length_a   1.000
_cell.length_b   1.000
_cell.length_c   1.000
_cell.angle_alpha   90.00
_cell.angle_beta   90.00
_cell.angle_gamma   90.00
#
_symmetry.space_group_name_H-M   'P 1'
#
loop_
_entity.id
_entity.type
_entity.pdbx_description
1 polymer ?
#
loop_
_entity_poly.entity_id
_entity_poly.type
_entity_poly.pdbx_seq_one_letter_code
_entity_poly.pdbx_strand_id
1 'polypeptide(L)'
;MNARRGPGLSKAGAPDLFEVGGRNVRMVEGRLRDLFREADAISEGAVRTEPQGRVWYGSTSLILPLPASLAARERAFVVAAVERDVHVRVHAIRAAHREAQSRAPGMLGRTVCEVRFSEEVGGLRIDVDVQAPLIERRRSERTGG
;
A
#
# COMPACT_ATOMS: atom_id res chain seq x y z
N MET A 1 43.83 22.82 -30.64
CA MET A 1 42.54 22.11 -30.74
C MET A 1 42.17 21.58 -29.36
N ASN A 2 41.23 22.24 -28.66
CA ASN A 2 40.78 21.85 -27.32
C ASN A 2 39.45 21.07 -27.46
N ALA A 3 39.48 19.76 -27.22
CA ALA A 3 38.27 18.94 -27.17
C ALA A 3 37.49 19.29 -25.89
N ARG A 4 36.36 19.98 -26.04
CA ARG A 4 35.40 20.20 -24.96
C ARG A 4 34.84 18.84 -24.54
N ARG A 5 35.20 18.36 -23.34
CA ARG A 5 34.47 17.28 -22.66
C ARG A 5 33.10 17.82 -22.27
N GLY A 6 32.10 17.57 -23.10
CA GLY A 6 30.71 17.78 -22.72
C GLY A 6 30.34 16.89 -21.52
N PRO A 7 29.31 17.24 -20.74
CA PRO A 7 28.81 16.40 -19.66
C PRO A 7 28.42 15.03 -20.26
N GLY A 8 29.23 14.03 -19.96
CA GLY A 8 28.93 12.66 -20.35
C GLY A 8 27.64 12.25 -19.68
N LEU A 9 26.70 11.71 -20.46
CA LEU A 9 25.54 10.98 -19.96
C LEU A 9 26.06 9.82 -19.11
N SER A 10 26.26 10.06 -17.82
CA SER A 10 26.48 9.00 -16.84
C SER A 10 25.22 8.16 -16.87
N LYS A 11 25.35 6.94 -17.41
CA LYS A 11 24.34 5.89 -17.52
C LYS A 11 23.30 6.03 -16.41
N ALA A 12 22.05 6.25 -16.79
CA ALA A 12 20.92 6.20 -15.88
C ALA A 12 20.86 4.80 -15.25
N GLY A 13 21.44 4.66 -14.06
CA GLY A 13 21.20 3.51 -13.20
C GLY A 13 19.75 3.50 -12.77
N ALA A 14 19.25 2.35 -12.33
CA ALA A 14 17.96 2.31 -11.67
C ALA A 14 17.97 3.32 -10.51
N PRO A 15 16.95 4.18 -10.37
CA PRO A 15 16.92 5.18 -9.31
C PRO A 15 16.95 4.47 -7.95
N ASP A 16 17.65 5.08 -7.00
CA ASP A 16 17.76 4.58 -5.63
C ASP A 16 16.37 4.37 -5.02
N LEU A 17 16.27 3.44 -4.07
CA LEU A 17 15.01 3.19 -3.37
C LEU A 17 14.58 4.39 -2.51
N PHE A 18 15.56 5.17 -2.05
CA PHE A 18 15.37 6.34 -1.21
C PHE A 18 16.08 7.56 -1.78
N GLU A 19 15.45 8.71 -1.60
CA GLU A 19 16.10 10.01 -1.72
C GLU A 19 16.42 10.53 -0.32
N VAL A 20 17.70 10.86 -0.10
CA VAL A 20 18.19 11.45 1.15
C VAL A 20 18.43 12.94 0.93
N GLY A 21 17.62 13.78 1.57
CA GLY A 21 17.69 15.23 1.51
C GLY A 21 17.93 15.82 2.90
N GLY A 22 19.19 16.06 3.25
CA GLY A 22 19.55 16.57 4.59
C GLY A 22 19.20 15.56 5.68
N ARG A 23 18.25 15.90 6.57
CA ARG A 23 17.74 15.00 7.63
C ARG A 23 16.50 14.21 7.22
N ASN A 24 16.01 14.40 6.00
CA ASN A 24 14.81 13.75 5.50
C ASN A 24 15.21 12.57 4.61
N VAL A 25 14.54 11.44 4.82
CA VAL A 25 14.63 10.25 3.98
C VAL A 25 13.22 10.00 3.46
N ARG A 26 13.06 9.88 2.15
CA ARG A 26 11.78 9.53 1.51
C ARG A 26 11.99 8.41 0.50
N MET A 27 11.01 7.54 0.33
CA MET A 27 11.04 6.61 -0.81
C MET A 27 10.83 7.35 -2.13
N VAL A 28 11.51 6.89 -3.18
CA VAL A 28 11.26 7.38 -4.54
C VAL A 28 9.89 6.87 -5.01
N GLU A 29 8.96 7.79 -5.29
CA GLU A 29 7.56 7.46 -5.63
C GLU A 29 7.44 6.44 -6.79
N GLY A 30 8.34 6.53 -7.79
CA GLY A 30 8.39 5.56 -8.90
C GLY A 30 8.73 4.15 -8.41
N ARG A 31 9.75 4.00 -7.55
CA ARG A 31 10.15 2.72 -6.97
C ARG A 31 9.10 2.18 -6.01
N LEU A 32 8.47 3.06 -5.23
CA LEU A 32 7.36 2.72 -4.35
C LEU A 32 6.19 2.11 -5.15
N ARG A 33 5.82 2.73 -6.27
CA ARG A 33 4.75 2.21 -7.13
C ARG A 33 5.10 0.85 -7.73
N ASP A 34 6.34 0.63 -8.11
CA ASP A 34 6.79 -0.66 -8.64
C ASP A 34 6.74 -1.75 -7.55
N LEU A 35 7.20 -1.45 -6.33
CA LEU A 35 7.09 -2.37 -5.19
C LEU A 35 5.64 -2.78 -4.92
N PHE A 36 4.71 -1.84 -4.91
CA PHE A 36 3.29 -2.15 -4.71
C PHE A 36 2.65 -2.89 -5.90
N ARG A 37 3.22 -2.79 -7.11
CA ARG A 37 2.76 -3.54 -8.29
C ARG A 37 3.21 -4.99 -8.23
N GLU A 38 4.42 -5.22 -7.72
CA GLU A 38 5.03 -6.54 -7.57
C GLU A 38 4.64 -7.23 -6.25
N ALA A 39 3.94 -6.52 -5.35
CA ALA A 39 3.55 -7.06 -4.07
C ALA A 39 2.53 -8.20 -4.22
N ASP A 40 2.81 -9.31 -3.52
CA ASP A 40 1.80 -10.33 -3.32
C ASP A 40 0.74 -9.81 -2.36
N ALA A 41 -0.53 -9.90 -2.77
CA ALA A 41 -1.67 -9.45 -2.00
C ALA A 41 -2.58 -10.62 -1.63
N ILE A 42 -2.87 -10.76 -0.33
CA ILE A 42 -3.80 -11.75 0.21
C ILE A 42 -4.89 -10.99 0.95
N SER A 43 -6.15 -11.21 0.57
CA SER A 43 -7.28 -10.46 1.12
C SER A 43 -8.40 -11.38 1.58
N GLU A 44 -8.96 -11.07 2.74
CA GLU A 44 -10.11 -11.75 3.34
C GLU A 44 -11.15 -10.71 3.78
N GLY A 45 -12.39 -11.14 3.95
CA GLY A 45 -13.41 -10.28 4.54
C GLY A 45 -14.83 -10.82 4.45
N ALA A 46 -15.69 -10.25 5.28
CA ALA A 46 -17.08 -10.60 5.37
C ALA A 46 -17.93 -9.41 5.83
N VAL A 47 -19.23 -9.50 5.54
CA VAL A 47 -20.21 -8.56 6.07
C VAL A 47 -20.74 -9.08 7.39
N ARG A 48 -20.88 -8.18 8.36
CA ARG A 48 -21.60 -8.42 9.62
C ARG A 48 -22.78 -7.47 9.72
N THR A 49 -23.85 -7.95 10.32
CA THR A 49 -25.02 -7.12 10.65
C THR A 49 -24.82 -6.58 12.06
N GLU A 50 -24.68 -5.26 12.17
CA GLU A 50 -24.55 -4.53 13.42
C GLU A 50 -25.84 -3.73 13.68
N PRO A 51 -26.09 -3.23 14.90
CA PRO A 51 -27.28 -2.42 15.20
C PRO A 51 -27.45 -1.18 14.29
N GLN A 52 -26.35 -0.64 13.78
CA GLN A 52 -26.32 0.54 12.90
C GLN A 52 -26.39 0.19 11.40
N GLY A 53 -26.47 -1.10 11.05
CA GLY A 53 -26.56 -1.59 9.68
C GLY A 53 -25.48 -2.62 9.34
N ARG A 54 -25.37 -2.96 8.05
CA ARG A 54 -24.35 -3.90 7.57
C ARG A 54 -23.00 -3.23 7.47
N VAL A 55 -21.97 -3.89 8.03
CA VAL A 55 -20.59 -3.41 8.07
C VAL A 55 -19.69 -4.47 7.44
N TRP A 56 -18.83 -4.06 6.52
CA TRP A 56 -17.73 -4.86 6.01
C TRP A 56 -16.58 -4.86 7.01
N TYR A 57 -16.06 -6.05 7.29
CA TYR A 57 -14.80 -6.27 7.99
C TYR A 57 -13.91 -7.10 7.07
N GLY A 58 -12.73 -6.60 6.74
CA GLY A 58 -11.76 -7.33 5.93
C GLY A 58 -10.34 -7.01 6.34
N SER A 59 -9.43 -7.82 5.84
CA SER A 59 -8.00 -7.64 6.01
C SER A 59 -7.30 -7.83 4.66
N THR A 60 -6.19 -7.13 4.47
CA THR A 60 -5.33 -7.28 3.31
C THR A 60 -3.88 -7.32 3.77
N SER A 61 -3.19 -8.40 3.46
CA SER A 61 -1.75 -8.56 3.68
C SER A 61 -1.02 -8.32 2.36
N LEU A 62 -0.03 -7.43 2.38
CA LEU A 62 0.82 -7.11 1.24
C LEU A 62 2.25 -7.49 1.57
N ILE A 63 2.90 -8.28 0.72
CA ILE A 63 4.32 -8.61 0.86
C ILE A 63 5.10 -7.80 -0.18
N LEU A 64 5.75 -6.72 0.26
CA LEU A 64 6.59 -5.91 -0.61
C LEU A 64 7.96 -6.61 -0.78
N PRO A 65 8.35 -6.97 -2.02
CA PRO A 65 9.63 -7.63 -2.25
C PRO A 65 10.78 -6.66 -1.96
N LEU A 66 11.69 -7.05 -1.06
CA LEU A 66 12.94 -6.32 -0.84
C LEU A 66 14.08 -7.10 -1.48
N PRO A 67 15.03 -6.44 -2.18
CA PRO A 67 16.13 -7.14 -2.82
C PRO A 67 16.86 -8.08 -1.84
N ALA A 68 16.98 -9.35 -2.22
CA ALA A 68 17.64 -10.36 -1.40
C ALA A 68 19.12 -10.04 -1.12
N SER A 69 19.74 -9.24 -2.00
CA SER A 69 21.13 -8.79 -1.89
C SER A 69 21.36 -7.69 -0.85
N LEU A 70 20.33 -7.11 -0.24
CA LEU A 70 20.49 -6.09 0.80
C LEU A 70 21.16 -6.67 2.05
N ALA A 71 22.20 -6.02 2.53
CA ALA A 71 22.83 -6.38 3.79
C ALA A 71 21.84 -6.19 4.95
N ALA A 72 21.98 -6.97 6.04
CA ALA A 72 21.04 -6.94 7.17
C ALA A 72 20.83 -5.52 7.76
N ARG A 73 21.90 -4.72 7.88
CA ARG A 73 21.83 -3.34 8.36
C ARG A 73 21.03 -2.43 7.41
N GLU A 74 21.24 -2.60 6.11
CA GLU A 74 20.53 -1.83 5.09
C GLU A 74 19.05 -2.21 5.07
N ARG A 75 18.75 -3.52 5.16
CA ARG A 75 17.38 -4.02 5.29
C ARG A 75 16.66 -3.42 6.50
N ALA A 76 17.27 -3.43 7.68
CA ALA A 76 16.69 -2.82 8.87
C ALA A 76 16.43 -1.31 8.69
N PHE A 77 17.35 -0.59 8.03
CA PHE A 77 17.14 0.82 7.69
C PHE A 77 15.96 1.01 6.73
N VAL A 78 15.88 0.21 5.66
CA VAL A 78 14.77 0.24 4.70
C VAL A 78 13.44 0.02 5.40
N VAL A 79 13.33 -1.03 6.22
CA VAL A 79 12.12 -1.36 6.98
C VAL A 79 11.72 -0.19 7.88
N ALA A 80 12.66 0.36 8.65
CA ALA A 80 12.40 1.48 9.56
C ALA A 80 11.98 2.77 8.81
N ALA A 81 12.55 3.02 7.63
CA ALA A 81 12.18 4.15 6.79
C ALA A 81 10.78 3.97 6.19
N VAL A 82 10.47 2.79 5.67
CA VAL A 82 9.19 2.46 5.05
C VAL A 82 8.03 2.52 6.05
N GLU A 83 8.24 2.02 7.27
CA GLU A 83 7.26 2.09 8.36
C GLU A 83 6.84 3.53 8.69
N ARG A 84 7.77 4.49 8.54
CA ARG A 84 7.57 5.92 8.83
C ARG A 84 7.14 6.73 7.61
N ASP A 85 7.15 6.14 6.42
CA ASP A 85 6.83 6.84 5.18
C ASP A 85 5.30 6.89 4.98
N VAL A 86 4.76 8.12 4.96
CA VAL A 86 3.32 8.36 4.79
C VAL A 86 2.79 7.87 3.43
N HIS A 87 3.62 7.92 2.38
CA HIS A 87 3.22 7.48 1.05
C HIS A 87 3.02 5.98 1.02
N VAL A 88 3.92 5.22 1.65
CA VAL A 88 3.77 3.76 1.81
C VAL A 88 2.44 3.46 2.49
N ARG A 89 2.16 4.12 3.62
CA ARG A 89 0.92 3.89 4.38
C ARG A 89 -0.32 4.20 3.56
N VAL A 90 -0.32 5.31 2.81
CA VAL A 90 -1.43 5.68 1.92
C VAL A 90 -1.59 4.68 0.77
N HIS A 91 -0.51 4.21 0.17
CA HIS A 91 -0.55 3.19 -0.89
C HIS A 91 -1.12 1.86 -0.37
N ALA A 92 -0.70 1.41 0.82
CA ALA A 92 -1.23 0.21 1.47
C ALA A 92 -2.73 0.33 1.76
N ILE A 93 -3.17 1.45 2.34
CA ILE A 93 -4.60 1.72 2.60
C ILE A 93 -5.40 1.71 1.30
N ARG A 94 -4.89 2.33 0.24
CA ARG A 94 -5.56 2.35 -1.07
C ARG A 94 -5.64 0.96 -1.70
N ALA A 95 -4.60 0.16 -1.58
CA ALA A 95 -4.60 -1.22 -2.05
C ALA A 95 -5.64 -2.06 -1.29
N ALA A 96 -5.61 -2.03 0.04
CA ALA A 96 -6.56 -2.75 0.89
C ALA A 96 -8.01 -2.29 0.67
N HIS A 97 -8.25 -0.98 0.49
CA HIS A 97 -9.58 -0.47 0.18
C HIS A 97 -10.09 -0.98 -1.18
N ARG A 98 -9.23 -1.05 -2.21
CA ARG A 98 -9.62 -1.61 -3.52
C ARG A 98 -9.99 -3.09 -3.40
N GLU A 99 -9.20 -3.86 -2.65
CA GLU A 99 -9.46 -5.28 -2.37
C GLU A 99 -10.76 -5.49 -1.59
N ALA A 100 -11.00 -4.68 -0.56
CA ALA A 100 -12.25 -4.70 0.19
C ALA A 100 -13.44 -4.33 -0.69
N GLN A 101 -13.32 -3.28 -1.50
CA GLN A 101 -14.41 -2.79 -2.36
C GLN A 101 -14.77 -3.79 -3.47
N SER A 102 -13.80 -4.53 -4.01
CA SER A 102 -14.07 -5.54 -5.05
C SER A 102 -14.81 -6.76 -4.51
N ARG A 103 -14.67 -7.05 -3.22
CA ARG A 103 -15.28 -8.22 -2.54
C ARG A 103 -16.57 -7.89 -1.80
N ALA A 104 -16.75 -6.64 -1.39
CA ALA A 104 -17.93 -6.21 -0.67
C ALA A 104 -19.20 -6.32 -1.55
N PRO A 105 -20.34 -6.76 -1.00
CA PRO A 105 -21.60 -6.88 -1.76
C PRO A 105 -22.30 -5.54 -2.00
N GLY A 106 -21.59 -4.42 -1.82
CA GLY A 106 -22.09 -3.06 -1.96
C GLY A 106 -20.97 -2.04 -1.90
N MET A 107 -21.31 -0.76 -2.08
CA MET A 107 -20.33 0.32 -1.93
C MET A 107 -19.92 0.45 -0.46
N LEU A 108 -18.62 0.56 -0.21
CA LEU A 108 -18.10 0.87 1.11
C LEU A 108 -18.29 2.36 1.40
N GLY A 109 -18.76 2.68 2.59
CA GLY A 109 -18.82 4.04 3.11
C GLY A 109 -17.47 4.52 3.66
N ARG A 110 -17.52 5.42 4.65
CA ARG A 110 -16.30 5.90 5.31
C ARG A 110 -15.53 4.72 5.89
N THR A 111 -14.30 4.53 5.42
CA THR A 111 -13.43 3.45 5.83
C THR A 111 -12.58 3.86 7.03
N VAL A 112 -12.45 2.94 8.00
CA VAL A 112 -11.46 2.99 9.07
C VAL A 112 -10.43 1.90 8.77
N CYS A 113 -9.15 2.26 8.87
CA CYS A 113 -8.05 1.33 8.60
C CYS A 113 -7.07 1.30 9.76
N GLU A 114 -6.66 0.09 10.15
CA GLU A 114 -5.49 -0.15 10.97
C GLU A 114 -4.37 -0.69 10.06
N VAL A 115 -3.15 -0.21 10.24
CA VAL A 115 -1.99 -0.62 9.41
C VAL A 115 -0.85 -1.02 10.32
N ARG A 116 -0.33 -2.23 10.07
CA ARG A 116 0.76 -2.86 10.82
C ARG A 116 1.85 -3.28 9.85
N PHE A 117 3.10 -3.17 10.29
CA PHE A 117 4.29 -3.51 9.51
C PHE A 117 5.04 -4.62 10.22
N SER A 118 5.54 -5.61 9.48
CA SER A 118 6.34 -6.70 10.02
C SER A 118 7.37 -7.16 8.99
N GLU A 119 8.53 -7.61 9.48
CA GLU A 119 9.51 -8.25 8.61
C GLU A 119 9.02 -9.65 8.24
N GLU A 120 9.24 -10.05 6.98
CA GLU A 120 8.83 -11.34 6.44
C GLU A 120 9.98 -11.93 5.61
N VAL A 121 10.03 -13.26 5.48
CA VAL A 121 11.04 -13.91 4.65
C VAL A 121 10.86 -13.45 3.20
N GLY A 122 11.83 -12.68 2.70
CA GLY A 122 11.81 -12.14 1.33
C GLY A 122 11.34 -10.70 1.19
N GLY A 123 10.89 -10.03 2.25
CA GLY A 123 10.33 -8.69 2.09
C GLY A 123 9.88 -7.99 3.37
N LEU A 124 9.03 -6.98 3.16
CA LEU A 124 8.28 -6.30 4.21
C LEU A 124 6.81 -6.66 4.07
N ARG A 125 6.22 -7.19 5.13
CA ARG A 125 4.79 -7.43 5.19
C ARG A 125 4.07 -6.20 5.76
N ILE A 126 2.97 -5.84 5.11
CA ILE A 126 2.06 -4.78 5.55
C ILE A 126 0.67 -5.41 5.69
N ASP A 127 0.16 -5.46 6.91
CA ASP A 127 -1.20 -5.89 7.19
C ASP A 127 -2.10 -4.66 7.35
N VAL A 128 -3.20 -4.63 6.61
CA VAL A 128 -4.20 -3.56 6.67
C VAL A 128 -5.56 -4.16 7.00
N ASP A 129 -6.10 -3.82 8.16
CA ASP A 129 -7.48 -4.12 8.51
C ASP A 129 -8.39 -3.00 8.03
N VAL A 130 -9.55 -3.36 7.49
CA VAL A 130 -10.51 -2.46 6.85
C VAL A 130 -11.88 -2.69 7.45
N GLN A 131 -12.44 -1.64 8.03
CA GLN A 131 -13.83 -1.60 8.48
C GLN A 131 -14.58 -0.48 7.76
N ALA A 132 -15.74 -0.78 7.18
CA ALA A 132 -16.59 0.25 6.58
C ALA A 132 -18.07 -0.17 6.57
N PRO A 133 -19.01 0.76 6.85
CA PRO A 133 -20.42 0.48 6.64
C PRO A 133 -20.71 0.28 5.14
N LEU A 134 -21.68 -0.58 4.81
CA LEU A 134 -22.18 -0.69 3.45
C LEU A 134 -23.17 0.44 3.15
N ILE A 135 -22.97 1.14 2.04
CA ILE A 135 -23.94 2.09 1.51
C ILE A 135 -25.05 1.28 0.84
N GLU A 136 -26.16 1.13 1.55
CA GLU A 136 -27.36 0.52 1.00
C GLU A 136 -28.07 1.53 0.11
N ARG A 137 -28.10 1.29 -1.20
CA ARG A 137 -29.06 1.98 -2.06
C ARG A 137 -30.44 1.53 -1.59
N ARG A 138 -31.23 2.44 -1.00
CA ARG A 138 -32.67 2.19 -0.83
C ARG A 138 -33.21 1.76 -2.19
N ARG A 139 -33.59 0.49 -2.32
CA ARG A 139 -34.58 0.12 -3.35
C ARG A 139 -35.79 0.94 -2.98
N SER A 140 -36.12 1.93 -3.79
CA SER A 140 -37.49 2.44 -3.80
C SER A 140 -38.35 1.22 -4.11
N GLU A 141 -39.05 0.73 -3.10
CA GLU A 141 -40.17 -0.17 -3.30
C GLU A 141 -41.13 0.56 -4.21
N ARG A 142 -41.10 0.23 -5.51
CA ARG A 142 -42.24 0.47 -6.38
C ARG A 142 -43.34 -0.46 -5.86
N THR A 143 -44.12 0.04 -4.92
CA THR A 143 -45.46 -0.44 -4.65
C THR A 143 -46.27 -0.21 -5.92
N GLY A 144 -46.29 -1.21 -6.80
CA GLY A 144 -47.25 -1.31 -7.89
C GLY A 144 -48.38 -2.20 -7.39
N GLY A 145 -49.54 -1.58 -7.13
CA GLY A 145 -50.80 -2.27 -6.90
C GLY A 145 -51.44 -2.80 -8.17
#